data_AF-A0AAU2QML3-F1
#
_entry.id   AF-A0AAU2QML3-F1
#
_cell.length_a   1.000
_cell.length_b   1.000
_cell.length_c   1.000
_cell.angle_alpha   90.00
_cell.angle_beta   90.00
_cell.angle_gamma   90.00
#
_symmetry.space_group_name_H-M   'P 1'
#
loop_
_entity.id
_entity.type
_entity.pdbx_description
1 polymer ?
#
loop_
_entity_poly.entity_id
_entity_poly.type
_entity_poly.pdbx_seq_one_letter_code
_entity_poly.pdbx_strand_id
1 'polypeptide(L)'
;MLKIFLCHSSGDKEDVRRLRTQLLSAGFQPWLDEEDILPGQDWDREIRRAIRASDLVLVCLSRASVTKTGYVQKEIGLVLDFADHQPEGTIYVIPARLEDCEVPERLQRWHRVDLFREDGFGRLLRSLALVKGADVGVRYDGFYAKPATDEGYTEFLRFYPEGTMLEVTTSGSAEQIITWFNREHPDLGTGLYEIVGDRIKFAATTFYGGPIEYDGTIREEGAELHLHTLSRINGHQSDGVWRFVPVQLTK
;
A
#
# COMPACT_ATOMS: atom_id res chain seq x y z
N MET A 1 0.21 -10.26 3.10
CA MET A 1 0.76 -9.04 2.46
C MET A 1 1.38 -9.39 1.11
N LEU A 2 0.88 -8.78 0.03
CA LEU A 2 1.25 -9.10 -1.35
C LEU A 2 2.71 -8.70 -1.65
N LYS A 3 3.52 -9.64 -2.14
CA LYS A 3 4.92 -9.41 -2.50
C LYS A 3 5.04 -8.98 -3.96
N ILE A 4 5.60 -7.80 -4.18
CA ILE A 4 5.69 -7.18 -5.50
C ILE A 4 7.15 -6.99 -5.88
N PHE A 5 7.63 -7.66 -6.92
CA PHE A 5 8.97 -7.40 -7.44
C PHE A 5 8.96 -6.16 -8.36
N LEU A 6 9.84 -5.19 -8.10
CA LEU A 6 9.98 -3.98 -8.92
C LEU A 6 11.12 -4.14 -9.94
N CYS A 7 10.79 -4.70 -11.11
CA CYS A 7 11.73 -4.83 -12.22
C CYS A 7 11.91 -3.47 -12.90
N HIS A 8 13.13 -2.94 -12.92
CA HIS A 8 13.39 -1.61 -13.45
C HIS A 8 14.82 -1.49 -13.99
N SER A 9 15.07 -0.45 -14.79
CA SER A 9 16.45 -0.14 -15.18
C SER A 9 17.12 0.73 -14.13
N SER A 10 18.45 0.69 -14.04
CA SER A 10 19.20 1.54 -13.10
C SER A 10 19.00 3.05 -13.32
N GLY A 11 18.48 3.47 -14.48
CA GLY A 11 18.12 4.88 -14.75
C GLY A 11 16.82 5.32 -14.09
N ASP A 12 15.97 4.37 -13.68
CA ASP A 12 14.61 4.63 -13.18
C ASP A 12 14.52 4.64 -11.65
N LYS A 13 15.68 4.51 -10.98
CA LYS A 13 15.77 4.28 -9.53
C LYS A 13 14.99 5.29 -8.70
N GLU A 14 15.05 6.57 -9.06
CA GLU A 14 14.36 7.61 -8.29
C GLU A 14 12.83 7.43 -8.36
N ASP A 15 12.30 7.24 -9.56
CA ASP A 15 10.86 7.04 -9.78
C ASP A 15 10.36 5.76 -9.14
N VAL A 16 11.16 4.69 -9.21
CA VAL A 16 10.84 3.38 -8.63
C VAL A 16 10.93 3.40 -7.10
N ARG A 17 11.85 4.17 -6.50
CA ARG A 17 11.85 4.39 -5.05
C ARG A 17 10.58 5.10 -4.60
N ARG A 18 10.10 6.11 -5.34
CA ARG A 18 8.83 6.78 -5.03
C ARG A 18 7.65 5.80 -5.13
N LEU A 19 7.61 4.98 -6.17
CA LEU A 19 6.60 3.92 -6.32
C LEU A 19 6.67 2.90 -5.17
N ARG A 20 7.88 2.49 -4.76
CA ARG A 20 8.09 1.59 -3.61
C ARG A 20 7.48 2.18 -2.35
N THR A 21 7.73 3.45 -2.06
CA THR A 21 7.14 4.15 -0.91
C THR A 21 5.62 4.14 -0.98
N GLN A 22 5.03 4.45 -2.14
CA GLN A 22 3.57 4.43 -2.30
C GLN A 22 2.98 3.04 -2.10
N LEU A 23 3.64 1.99 -2.60
CA LEU A 23 3.21 0.60 -2.42
C LEU A 23 3.31 0.13 -0.97
N LEU A 24 4.40 0.49 -0.27
CA LEU A 24 4.54 0.26 1.17
C LEU A 24 3.40 0.97 1.93
N SER A 25 3.13 2.23 1.58
CA SER A 25 2.04 3.01 2.16
C SER A 25 0.65 2.43 1.87
N ALA A 26 0.50 1.62 0.82
CA ALA A 26 -0.74 0.94 0.48
C ALA A 26 -0.84 -0.49 1.07
N GLY A 27 0.09 -0.89 1.95
CA GLY A 27 0.03 -2.21 2.60
C GLY A 27 0.56 -3.36 1.74
N PHE A 28 1.43 -3.07 0.76
CA PHE A 28 2.12 -4.11 -0.01
C PHE A 28 3.57 -4.29 0.43
N GLN A 29 4.18 -5.39 0.00
CA GLN A 29 5.58 -5.72 0.25
C GLN A 29 6.39 -5.61 -1.05
N PRO A 30 6.70 -4.39 -1.54
CA PRO A 30 7.55 -4.22 -2.70
C PRO A 30 8.99 -4.62 -2.37
N TRP A 31 9.63 -5.31 -3.31
CA TRP A 31 11.04 -5.69 -3.27
C TRP A 31 11.81 -4.91 -4.33
N LEU A 32 12.90 -4.28 -3.91
CA LEU A 32 13.79 -3.46 -4.75
C LEU A 32 15.23 -3.86 -4.46
N ASP A 33 15.98 -4.21 -5.51
CA ASP A 33 17.35 -4.73 -5.43
C ASP A 33 18.32 -3.84 -4.63
N GLU A 34 18.23 -2.51 -4.77
CA GLU A 34 19.08 -1.54 -4.06
C GLU A 34 18.82 -1.49 -2.54
N GLU A 35 17.61 -1.80 -2.11
CA GLU A 35 17.19 -1.69 -0.71
C GLU A 35 17.23 -3.05 0.00
N ASP A 36 16.90 -4.12 -0.72
CA ASP A 36 16.62 -5.42 -0.13
C ASP A 36 17.78 -6.43 -0.30
N ILE A 37 18.79 -6.13 -1.12
CA ILE A 37 20.00 -6.95 -1.23
C ILE A 37 21.07 -6.43 -0.27
N LEU A 38 21.50 -7.30 0.66
CA LEU A 38 22.50 -6.97 1.66
C LEU A 38 23.93 -7.08 1.11
N PRO A 39 24.88 -6.26 1.63
CA PRO A 39 26.29 -6.37 1.27
C PRO A 39 26.82 -7.81 1.43
N GLY A 40 27.46 -8.32 0.37
CA GLY A 40 28.02 -9.67 0.32
C GLY A 40 27.09 -10.75 -0.23
N GLN A 41 25.83 -10.43 -0.55
CA GLN A 41 24.94 -11.35 -1.25
C GLN A 41 25.24 -11.38 -2.76
N ASP A 42 24.98 -12.54 -3.37
CA ASP A 42 25.03 -12.69 -4.84
C ASP A 42 23.78 -12.06 -5.45
N TRP A 43 23.99 -10.99 -6.20
CA TRP A 43 22.93 -10.18 -6.81
C TRP A 43 22.02 -10.99 -7.76
N ASP A 44 22.60 -11.83 -8.63
CA ASP A 44 21.82 -12.64 -9.59
C ASP A 44 20.98 -13.70 -8.88
N ARG A 45 21.54 -14.28 -7.81
CA ARG A 45 20.83 -15.28 -7.01
C ARG A 45 19.65 -14.67 -6.24
N GLU A 46 19.83 -13.54 -5.58
CA GLU A 46 18.77 -12.93 -4.78
C GLU A 46 17.65 -12.34 -5.68
N ILE A 47 17.97 -11.77 -6.85
CA ILE A 47 16.96 -11.32 -7.83
C ILE A 47 16.10 -12.49 -8.31
N ARG A 48 16.72 -13.61 -8.70
CA ARG A 48 15.97 -14.82 -9.11
C ARG A 48 15.10 -15.36 -7.99
N ARG A 49 15.58 -15.29 -6.76
CA ARG A 49 14.83 -15.72 -5.57
C ARG A 49 13.64 -14.80 -5.33
N ALA A 50 13.83 -13.49 -5.44
CA ALA A 50 12.79 -12.49 -5.23
C ALA A 50 11.67 -12.61 -6.29
N ILE A 51 12.00 -12.73 -7.58
CA ILE A 51 11.02 -12.96 -8.67
C ILE A 51 10.21 -14.25 -8.44
N ARG A 52 10.86 -15.32 -7.99
CA ARG A 52 10.19 -16.59 -7.68
C ARG A 52 9.26 -16.48 -6.46
N ALA A 53 9.64 -15.68 -5.49
CA ALA A 53 8.92 -15.52 -4.22
C ALA A 53 7.85 -14.40 -4.26
N SER A 54 7.80 -13.62 -5.33
CA SER A 54 6.84 -12.54 -5.51
C SER A 54 5.52 -13.07 -6.06
N ASP A 55 4.42 -12.52 -5.57
CA ASP A 55 3.07 -12.82 -6.06
C ASP A 55 2.80 -12.11 -7.40
N LEU A 56 3.48 -10.97 -7.61
CA LEU A 56 3.36 -10.15 -8.82
C LEU A 56 4.68 -9.43 -9.14
N VAL A 57 4.90 -9.17 -10.42
CA VAL A 57 6.01 -8.38 -10.94
C VAL A 57 5.49 -7.11 -11.62
N LEU A 58 5.96 -5.96 -11.16
CA LEU A 58 5.81 -4.69 -11.88
C LEU A 58 7.04 -4.48 -12.75
N VAL A 59 6.84 -4.42 -14.07
CA VAL A 59 7.89 -4.08 -15.01
C VAL A 59 7.82 -2.58 -15.29
N CYS A 60 8.68 -1.83 -14.60
CA CYS A 60 8.76 -0.38 -14.68
C CYS A 60 9.45 0.06 -15.98
N LEU A 61 8.74 0.84 -16.78
CA LEU A 61 9.15 1.24 -18.13
C LEU A 61 9.33 2.76 -18.24
N SER A 62 10.50 3.17 -18.70
CA SER A 62 10.87 4.50 -19.19
C SER A 62 11.48 4.40 -20.61
N ARG A 63 11.64 5.52 -21.31
CA ARG A 63 12.33 5.57 -22.61
C ARG A 63 13.76 5.02 -22.52
N ALA A 64 14.44 5.30 -21.39
CA ALA A 64 15.77 4.78 -21.12
C ALA A 64 15.77 3.25 -20.92
N SER A 65 14.77 2.70 -20.23
CA SER A 65 14.68 1.25 -20.00
C SER A 65 14.37 0.44 -21.26
N VAL A 66 13.55 1.00 -22.15
CA VAL A 66 13.04 0.32 -23.36
C VAL A 66 14.13 0.18 -24.43
N THR A 67 15.02 1.17 -24.52
CA THR A 67 16.06 1.23 -25.56
C THR A 67 17.39 0.62 -25.12
N LYS A 68 17.57 0.34 -23.83
CA LYS A 68 18.86 -0.08 -23.27
C LYS A 68 19.00 -1.60 -23.24
N THR A 69 20.04 -2.10 -23.90
CA THR A 69 20.56 -3.45 -23.69
C THR A 69 21.22 -3.52 -22.30
N GLY A 70 20.87 -4.50 -21.48
CA GLY A 70 21.44 -4.63 -20.16
C GLY A 70 20.73 -5.65 -19.28
N TYR A 71 21.06 -5.63 -17.99
CA TYR A 71 20.58 -6.59 -17.01
C TYR A 71 19.04 -6.64 -16.89
N VAL A 72 18.37 -5.49 -17.04
CA VAL A 72 16.90 -5.40 -17.06
C VAL A 72 16.26 -6.28 -18.15
N GLN A 73 16.90 -6.47 -19.30
CA GLN A 73 16.38 -7.35 -20.36
C GLN A 73 16.46 -8.83 -19.97
N LYS A 74 17.49 -9.21 -19.18
CA LYS A 74 17.64 -10.55 -18.63
C LYS A 74 16.60 -10.81 -17.55
N GLU A 75 16.34 -9.83 -16.68
CA GLU A 75 15.26 -9.90 -15.69
C GLU A 75 13.90 -10.02 -16.36
N ILE A 76 13.59 -9.16 -17.34
CA ILE A 76 12.34 -9.25 -18.11
C ILE A 76 12.22 -10.62 -18.75
N GLY A 77 13.29 -11.16 -19.34
CA GLY A 77 13.30 -12.53 -19.85
C GLY A 77 12.88 -13.56 -18.81
N LEU A 78 13.49 -13.53 -17.63
CA LEU A 78 13.16 -14.43 -16.53
C LEU A 78 11.72 -14.26 -16.03
N VAL A 79 11.24 -13.01 -15.89
CA VAL A 79 9.87 -12.70 -15.47
C VAL A 79 8.87 -13.26 -16.47
N LEU A 80 9.13 -13.13 -17.77
CA LEU A 80 8.29 -13.68 -18.82
C LEU A 80 8.26 -15.21 -18.77
N ASP A 81 9.41 -15.85 -18.54
CA ASP A 81 9.48 -17.31 -18.36
C ASP A 81 8.61 -17.74 -17.18
N PHE A 82 8.68 -17.07 -16.02
CA PHE A 82 7.80 -17.37 -14.89
C PHE A 82 6.32 -17.11 -15.20
N ALA A 83 6.02 -16.04 -15.93
CA ALA A 83 4.65 -15.70 -16.30
C ALA A 83 3.99 -16.76 -17.18
N ASP A 84 4.75 -17.39 -18.08
CA ASP A 84 4.26 -18.46 -18.95
C ASP A 84 3.92 -19.76 -18.18
N HIS A 85 4.43 -19.92 -16.95
CA HIS A 85 4.12 -21.06 -16.09
C HIS A 85 2.99 -20.78 -15.08
N GLN A 86 2.40 -19.59 -15.12
CA GLN A 86 1.27 -19.26 -14.25
C GLN A 86 -0.04 -19.85 -14.78
N PRO A 87 -0.99 -20.20 -13.88
CA PRO A 87 -2.33 -20.58 -14.30
C PRO A 87 -2.98 -19.48 -15.15
N GLU A 88 -3.84 -19.90 -16.09
CA GLU A 88 -4.60 -18.98 -16.94
C GLU A 88 -5.41 -17.98 -16.09
N GLY A 89 -5.40 -16.71 -16.50
CA GLY A 89 -6.08 -15.62 -15.78
C GLY A 89 -5.31 -15.04 -14.59
N THR A 90 -4.13 -15.56 -14.24
CA THR A 90 -3.31 -15.00 -13.15
C THR A 90 -2.68 -13.67 -13.55
N ILE A 91 -2.91 -12.61 -12.75
CA ILE A 91 -2.23 -11.33 -12.92
C ILE A 91 -0.85 -11.44 -12.25
N TYR A 92 0.16 -11.87 -13.01
CA TYR A 92 1.54 -12.00 -12.52
C TYR A 92 2.46 -10.87 -13.03
N VAL A 93 2.19 -10.32 -14.21
CA VAL A 93 3.00 -9.25 -14.80
C VAL A 93 2.11 -8.04 -15.09
N ILE A 94 2.55 -6.87 -14.63
CA ILE A 94 1.93 -5.59 -15.01
C ILE A 94 3.03 -4.68 -15.59
N PRO A 95 2.97 -4.35 -16.90
CA PRO A 95 3.79 -3.29 -17.46
C PRO A 95 3.37 -1.94 -16.87
N ALA A 96 4.30 -1.25 -16.21
CA ALA A 96 4.06 -0.01 -15.49
C ALA A 96 4.91 1.11 -16.08
N ARG A 97 4.31 2.01 -16.83
CA ARG A 97 5.03 3.13 -17.46
C ARG A 97 5.22 4.26 -16.47
N LEU A 98 6.47 4.62 -16.21
CA LEU A 98 6.87 5.73 -15.36
C LEU A 98 6.78 7.08 -16.11
N GLU A 99 6.85 7.04 -17.43
CA GLU A 99 6.71 8.19 -18.31
C GLU A 99 6.08 7.79 -19.66
N ASP A 100 5.97 8.76 -20.58
CA ASP A 100 5.47 8.47 -21.91
C ASP A 100 6.49 7.74 -22.80
N CYS A 101 6.37 6.41 -22.87
CA CYS A 101 7.27 5.52 -23.61
C CYS A 101 6.53 4.35 -24.30
N GLU A 102 7.19 3.74 -25.29
CA GLU A 102 6.67 2.54 -25.94
C GLU A 102 6.81 1.30 -25.04
N VAL A 103 5.80 0.43 -25.08
CA VAL A 103 5.88 -0.86 -24.37
C VAL A 103 6.57 -1.88 -25.29
N PRO A 104 7.63 -2.56 -24.83
CA PRO A 104 8.30 -3.60 -25.61
C PRO A 104 7.32 -4.67 -26.09
N GLU A 105 7.49 -5.16 -27.32
CA GLU A 105 6.56 -6.11 -27.97
C GLU A 105 6.21 -7.32 -27.08
N ARG A 106 7.22 -7.90 -26.41
CA ARG A 106 7.07 -9.04 -25.49
C ARG A 106 6.15 -8.77 -24.29
N LEU A 107 5.93 -7.49 -23.95
CA LEU A 107 5.07 -7.05 -22.84
C LEU A 107 3.71 -6.53 -23.31
N GLN A 108 3.50 -6.36 -24.62
CA GLN A 108 2.25 -5.79 -25.16
C GLN A 108 1.02 -6.69 -24.96
N ARG A 109 1.21 -7.99 -24.72
CA ARG A 109 0.11 -8.91 -24.43
C ARG A 109 -0.59 -8.60 -23.09
N TRP A 110 0.07 -7.90 -22.17
CA TRP A 110 -0.54 -7.45 -20.92
C TRP A 110 -0.97 -6.00 -21.01
N HIS A 111 -2.14 -5.72 -20.45
CA HIS A 111 -2.59 -4.34 -20.31
C HIS A 111 -1.66 -3.60 -19.34
N ARG A 112 -1.23 -2.40 -19.75
CA ARG A 112 -0.31 -1.57 -18.97
C ARG A 112 -1.03 -0.63 -18.01
N VAL A 113 -0.29 -0.07 -17.06
CA VAL A 113 -0.67 1.10 -16.28
C VAL A 113 0.27 2.27 -16.61
N ASP A 114 -0.29 3.46 -16.77
CA ASP A 114 0.46 4.70 -17.00
C ASP A 114 0.54 5.45 -15.65
N LEU A 115 1.63 5.27 -14.89
CA LEU A 115 1.78 5.79 -13.52
C LEU A 115 2.01 7.30 -13.45
N PHE A 116 2.41 7.92 -14.55
CA PHE A 116 2.55 9.37 -14.68
C PHE A 116 1.21 10.11 -14.85
N ARG A 117 0.09 9.39 -14.95
CA ARG A 117 -1.26 9.98 -14.98
C ARG A 117 -1.82 10.10 -13.56
N GLU A 118 -2.69 11.08 -13.35
CA GLU A 118 -3.31 11.38 -12.05
C GLU A 118 -4.00 10.15 -11.41
N ASP A 119 -4.71 9.35 -12.21
CA ASP A 119 -5.42 8.14 -11.76
C ASP A 119 -4.57 6.85 -11.86
N GLY A 120 -3.32 6.95 -12.33
CA GLY A 120 -2.48 5.81 -12.66
C GLY A 120 -2.23 4.89 -11.46
N PHE A 121 -1.89 5.47 -10.31
CA PHE A 121 -1.66 4.69 -9.09
C PHE A 121 -2.95 4.03 -8.59
N GLY A 122 -4.09 4.73 -8.60
CA GLY A 122 -5.39 4.14 -8.23
C GLY A 122 -5.80 2.97 -9.14
N ARG A 123 -5.49 3.05 -10.44
CA ARG A 123 -5.67 1.93 -11.37
C ARG A 123 -4.78 0.74 -11.04
N LEU A 124 -3.52 0.98 -10.66
CA LEU A 124 -2.62 -0.07 -10.21
C LEU A 124 -3.21 -0.77 -8.97
N LEU A 125 -3.66 -0.02 -7.97
CA LEU A 125 -4.27 -0.57 -6.75
C LEU A 125 -5.44 -1.51 -7.07
N ARG A 126 -6.34 -1.13 -7.98
CA ARG A 126 -7.45 -1.99 -8.42
C ARG A 126 -6.98 -3.31 -9.03
N SER A 127 -5.91 -3.28 -9.85
CA SER A 127 -5.33 -4.51 -10.39
C SER A 127 -4.68 -5.38 -9.30
N LEU A 128 -3.98 -4.76 -8.34
CA LEU A 128 -3.34 -5.48 -7.23
C LEU A 128 -4.38 -6.15 -6.32
N ALA A 129 -5.53 -5.52 -6.08
CA ALA A 129 -6.64 -6.08 -5.29
C ALA A 129 -7.26 -7.34 -5.91
N LEU A 130 -7.10 -7.57 -7.21
CA LEU A 130 -7.60 -8.77 -7.90
C LEU A 130 -6.64 -9.97 -7.80
N VAL A 131 -5.41 -9.78 -7.32
CA VAL A 131 -4.44 -10.87 -7.16
C VAL A 131 -4.84 -11.69 -5.92
N LYS A 132 -5.01 -13.01 -6.08
CA LYS A 132 -5.36 -13.91 -4.95
C LYS A 132 -4.33 -13.75 -3.82
N GLY A 133 -4.81 -13.45 -2.61
CA GLY A 133 -3.95 -13.21 -1.45
C GLY A 133 -3.46 -11.76 -1.30
N ALA A 134 -3.93 -10.84 -2.14
CA ALA A 134 -3.88 -9.42 -1.85
C ALA A 134 -4.85 -9.12 -0.70
N ASP A 135 -4.38 -9.28 0.53
CA ASP A 135 -5.01 -8.62 1.66
C ASP A 135 -4.94 -7.12 1.36
N VAL A 136 -6.08 -6.55 0.97
CA VAL A 136 -6.23 -5.11 0.90
C VAL A 136 -6.09 -4.62 2.33
N GLY A 137 -4.92 -4.05 2.62
CA GLY A 137 -4.63 -3.49 3.93
C GLY A 137 -5.27 -2.13 4.12
N VAL A 138 -5.11 -1.62 5.34
CA VAL A 138 -5.29 -0.19 5.59
C VAL A 138 -4.22 0.61 4.85
N ARG A 139 -4.58 1.83 4.49
CA ARG A 139 -3.71 2.81 3.86
C ARG A 139 -2.98 3.62 4.93
N TYR A 140 -1.71 3.90 4.68
CA TYR A 140 -0.79 4.59 5.59
C TYR A 140 -0.43 6.00 5.11
N ASP A 141 -0.81 6.36 3.88
CA ASP A 141 -0.61 7.68 3.26
C ASP A 141 -1.71 8.70 3.65
N GLY A 142 -2.36 8.50 4.79
CA GLY A 142 -3.43 9.38 5.23
C GLY A 142 -4.03 8.96 6.56
N PHE A 143 -5.30 9.27 6.75
CA PHE A 143 -6.09 8.85 7.89
C PHE A 143 -7.52 8.50 7.47
N TYR A 144 -8.23 7.82 8.34
CA TYR A 144 -9.61 7.42 8.16
C TYR A 144 -10.50 8.29 9.05
N ALA A 145 -11.53 8.89 8.48
CA ALA A 145 -12.47 9.76 9.20
C ALA A 145 -13.87 9.16 9.21
N LYS A 146 -14.47 9.04 10.39
CA LYS A 146 -15.90 8.75 10.54
C LYS A 146 -16.65 10.09 10.58
N PRO A 147 -17.56 10.36 9.63
CA PRO A 147 -18.29 11.63 9.56
C PRO A 147 -18.92 12.03 10.89
N ALA A 148 -18.97 13.34 11.14
CA ALA A 148 -19.31 13.89 12.44
C ALA A 148 -20.68 13.39 12.97
N THR A 149 -20.74 13.13 14.28
CA THR A 149 -22.00 12.91 15.00
C THR A 149 -22.86 14.17 14.98
N ASP A 150 -24.13 14.08 15.39
CA ASP A 150 -25.01 15.26 15.53
C ASP A 150 -24.43 16.33 16.48
N GLU A 151 -23.47 15.95 17.33
CA GLU A 151 -22.75 16.83 18.26
C GLU A 151 -21.50 17.49 17.65
N GLY A 152 -21.16 17.16 16.39
CA GLY A 152 -20.09 17.83 15.64
C GLY A 152 -18.68 17.28 15.85
N TYR A 153 -18.53 16.08 16.43
CA TYR A 153 -17.23 15.44 16.63
C TYR A 153 -16.94 14.40 15.54
N THR A 154 -15.73 14.43 15.00
CA THR A 154 -15.21 13.48 14.00
C THR A 154 -14.17 12.58 14.66
N GLU A 155 -14.30 11.28 14.45
CA GLU A 155 -13.32 10.28 14.89
C GLU A 155 -12.32 10.03 13.76
N PHE A 156 -11.03 10.13 14.08
CA PHE A 156 -9.94 9.93 13.14
C PHE A 156 -9.04 8.77 13.56
N LEU A 157 -8.68 7.94 12.59
CA LEU A 157 -7.76 6.81 12.77
C LEU A 157 -6.61 6.95 11.79
N ARG A 158 -5.38 6.65 12.22
CA ARG A 158 -4.20 6.60 11.35
C ARG A 158 -3.42 5.34 11.63
N PHE A 159 -3.03 4.63 10.59
CA PHE A 159 -2.30 3.37 10.70
C PHE A 159 -0.87 3.54 10.20
N TYR A 160 0.04 2.68 10.66
CA TYR A 160 1.44 2.65 10.26
C TYR A 160 1.90 1.22 9.92
N PRO A 161 2.74 1.03 8.88
CA PRO A 161 3.14 -0.29 8.37
C PRO A 161 3.68 -1.28 9.41
N GLU A 162 4.28 -0.78 10.49
CA GLU A 162 4.82 -1.56 11.61
C GLU A 162 3.76 -2.14 12.56
N GLY A 163 2.46 -2.00 12.27
CA GLY A 163 1.38 -2.57 13.09
C GLY A 163 0.88 -1.65 14.21
N THR A 164 1.21 -0.35 14.18
CA THR A 164 0.75 0.64 15.15
C THR A 164 -0.33 1.56 14.57
N MET A 165 -1.18 2.09 15.44
CA MET A 165 -2.26 3.02 15.08
C MET A 165 -2.30 4.24 16.02
N LEU A 166 -2.89 5.33 15.52
CA LEU A 166 -3.29 6.52 16.28
C LEU A 166 -4.79 6.77 16.14
N GLU A 167 -5.42 7.24 17.21
CA GLU A 167 -6.82 7.61 17.29
C GLU A 167 -6.96 8.98 17.93
N VAL A 168 -7.87 9.79 17.38
CA VAL A 168 -8.30 11.03 18.02
C VAL A 168 -9.74 11.35 17.64
N THR A 169 -10.51 11.80 18.63
CA THR A 169 -11.84 12.35 18.41
C THR A 169 -11.81 13.85 18.66
N THR A 170 -12.22 14.66 17.68
CA THR A 170 -12.15 16.12 17.77
C THR A 170 -13.23 16.80 16.94
N SER A 171 -13.54 18.06 17.25
CA SER A 171 -14.42 18.91 16.44
C SER A 171 -13.72 19.56 15.24
N GLY A 172 -12.40 19.35 15.10
CA GLY A 172 -11.61 19.82 13.97
C GLY A 172 -11.91 19.08 12.67
N SER A 173 -11.85 19.80 11.55
CA SER A 173 -11.93 19.23 10.20
C SER A 173 -10.67 18.43 9.84
N ALA A 174 -10.79 17.56 8.83
CA ALA A 174 -9.65 16.82 8.28
C ALA A 174 -8.46 17.73 7.93
N GLU A 175 -8.70 18.91 7.33
CA GLU A 175 -7.67 19.87 6.96
C GLU A 175 -6.90 20.43 8.17
N GLN A 176 -7.60 20.63 9.29
CA GLN A 176 -7.00 21.20 10.51
C GLN A 176 -6.11 20.20 11.25
N ILE A 177 -6.39 18.90 11.13
CA ILE A 177 -5.65 17.88 11.87
C ILE A 177 -4.42 17.36 11.14
N ILE A 178 -4.34 17.52 9.82
CA ILE A 178 -3.24 17.02 8.97
C ILE A 178 -1.86 17.39 9.53
N THR A 179 -1.73 18.60 10.07
CA THR A 179 -0.45 19.16 10.50
C THR A 179 0.09 18.54 11.80
N TRP A 180 -0.77 17.93 12.61
CA TRP A 180 -0.39 17.44 13.94
C TRP A 180 -0.84 16.01 14.24
N PHE A 181 -1.74 15.41 13.47
CA PHE A 181 -2.20 14.03 13.71
C PHE A 181 -1.15 12.99 13.25
N ASN A 182 -0.06 12.90 14.00
CA ASN A 182 1.08 12.03 13.75
C ASN A 182 1.72 11.59 15.09
N ARG A 183 2.67 10.65 15.01
CA ARG A 183 3.29 10.02 16.19
C ARG A 183 4.08 10.96 17.09
N GLU A 184 4.46 12.14 16.62
CA GLU A 184 5.22 13.12 17.40
C GLU A 184 4.30 13.94 18.31
N HIS A 185 2.99 13.94 18.06
CA HIS A 185 2.05 14.70 18.86
C HIS A 185 1.72 13.97 20.17
N PRO A 186 1.79 14.67 21.32
CA PRO A 186 1.42 14.10 22.61
C PRO A 186 -0.09 13.79 22.68
N ASP A 187 -0.48 12.98 23.65
CA ASP A 187 -1.89 12.78 24.04
C ASP A 187 -2.83 12.22 22.96
N LEU A 188 -2.30 11.49 21.97
CA LEU A 188 -3.11 10.70 21.03
C LEU A 188 -3.46 9.32 21.61
N GLY A 189 -4.64 8.82 21.25
CA GLY A 189 -4.96 7.41 21.47
C GLY A 189 -4.01 6.54 20.64
N THR A 190 -3.40 5.52 21.23
CA THR A 190 -2.45 4.65 20.52
C THR A 190 -2.78 3.18 20.72
N GLY A 191 -2.41 2.35 19.75
CA GLY A 191 -2.75 0.94 19.76
C GLY A 191 -1.92 0.10 18.80
N LEU A 192 -2.09 -1.21 18.92
CA LEU A 192 -1.65 -2.17 17.91
C LEU A 192 -2.85 -2.64 17.11
N TYR A 193 -2.64 -2.92 15.83
CA TYR A 193 -3.66 -3.48 14.96
C TYR A 193 -3.19 -4.75 14.29
N GLU A 194 -4.14 -5.62 13.99
CA GLU A 194 -3.94 -6.86 13.25
C GLU A 194 -4.90 -6.91 12.07
N ILE A 195 -4.39 -7.37 10.92
CA ILE A 195 -5.18 -7.61 9.72
C ILE A 195 -5.04 -9.07 9.32
N VAL A 196 -6.16 -9.75 9.13
CA VAL A 196 -6.23 -11.13 8.63
C VAL A 196 -7.28 -11.18 7.53
N GLY A 197 -6.86 -11.33 6.27
CA GLY A 197 -7.77 -11.19 5.14
C GLY A 197 -8.24 -9.73 5.00
N ASP A 198 -9.54 -9.55 4.86
CA ASP A 198 -10.22 -8.26 4.89
C ASP A 198 -10.58 -7.80 6.31
N ARG A 199 -10.33 -8.62 7.35
CA ARG A 199 -10.68 -8.27 8.72
C ARG A 199 -9.58 -7.48 9.38
N ILE A 200 -9.98 -6.45 10.13
CA ILE A 200 -9.10 -5.65 10.97
C ILE A 200 -9.59 -5.63 12.41
N LYS A 201 -8.65 -5.77 13.35
CA LYS A 201 -8.90 -5.61 14.79
C LYS A 201 -7.84 -4.73 15.43
N PHE A 202 -8.25 -3.86 16.34
CA PHE A 202 -7.33 -3.04 17.12
C PHE A 202 -7.97 -2.51 18.40
N ALA A 203 -7.15 -2.02 19.31
CA ALA A 203 -7.60 -1.32 20.50
C ALA A 203 -6.81 -0.03 20.68
N ALA A 204 -7.51 1.10 20.81
CA ALA A 204 -6.90 2.39 21.09
C ALA A 204 -6.96 2.67 22.59
N THR A 205 -5.79 2.86 23.22
CA THR A 205 -5.71 3.29 24.62
C THR A 205 -5.95 4.78 24.68
N THR A 206 -7.09 5.18 25.24
CA THR A 206 -7.45 6.59 25.40
C THR A 206 -6.89 7.15 26.70
N PHE A 207 -6.75 8.47 26.78
CA PHE A 207 -6.31 9.17 27.98
C PHE A 207 -7.24 8.94 29.20
N TYR A 208 -8.49 8.53 28.98
CA TYR A 208 -9.53 8.40 30.01
C TYR A 208 -9.61 7.03 30.70
N GLY A 209 -8.60 6.17 30.56
CA GLY A 209 -8.41 5.02 31.46
C GLY A 209 -9.03 3.70 31.01
N GLY A 210 -9.38 3.56 29.73
CA GLY A 210 -9.76 2.26 29.16
C GLY A 210 -9.66 2.24 27.63
N PRO A 211 -9.39 1.07 27.03
CA PRO A 211 -9.30 0.98 25.58
C PRO A 211 -10.67 1.05 24.94
N ILE A 212 -10.71 1.60 23.72
CA ILE A 212 -11.80 1.39 22.78
C ILE A 212 -11.35 0.27 21.85
N GLU A 213 -12.09 -0.83 21.83
CA GLU A 213 -11.86 -1.95 20.94
C GLU A 213 -12.59 -1.74 19.61
N TYR A 214 -11.94 -2.12 18.51
CA TYR A 214 -12.45 -2.03 17.15
C TYR A 214 -12.31 -3.39 16.47
N ASP A 215 -13.38 -3.85 15.81
CA ASP A 215 -13.41 -5.09 15.02
C ASP A 215 -14.23 -4.82 13.75
N GLY A 216 -13.71 -5.18 12.58
CA GLY A 216 -14.43 -4.92 11.35
C GLY A 216 -13.76 -5.41 10.09
N THR A 217 -14.16 -4.81 8.97
CA THR A 217 -13.69 -5.16 7.63
C THR A 217 -13.17 -3.96 6.86
N ILE A 218 -12.12 -4.18 6.08
CA ILE A 218 -11.53 -3.26 5.12
C ILE A 218 -12.26 -3.46 3.79
N ARG A 219 -12.75 -2.37 3.19
CA ARG A 219 -13.53 -2.39 1.95
C ARG A 219 -13.02 -1.34 0.96
N GLU A 220 -13.52 -1.42 -0.28
CA GLU A 220 -13.24 -0.45 -1.35
C GLU A 220 -11.74 -0.19 -1.53
N GLU A 221 -10.96 -1.28 -1.69
CA GLU A 221 -9.50 -1.21 -1.84
C GLU A 221 -8.78 -0.41 -0.72
N GLY A 222 -9.30 -0.50 0.51
CA GLY A 222 -8.74 0.17 1.68
C GLY A 222 -9.23 1.60 1.84
N ALA A 223 -10.20 2.05 1.04
CA ALA A 223 -10.81 3.36 1.17
C ALA A 223 -11.85 3.43 2.29
N GLU A 224 -12.43 2.31 2.72
CA GLU A 224 -13.42 2.29 3.80
C GLU A 224 -13.10 1.24 4.87
N LEU A 225 -13.30 1.61 6.14
CA LEU A 225 -13.29 0.69 7.28
C LEU A 225 -14.69 0.63 7.86
N HIS A 226 -15.29 -0.55 7.82
CA HIS A 226 -16.60 -0.82 8.41
C HIS A 226 -16.34 -1.48 9.76
N LEU A 227 -16.43 -0.70 10.85
CA LEU A 227 -15.98 -1.12 12.18
C LEU A 227 -17.13 -1.11 13.17
N HIS A 228 -17.13 -2.12 14.03
CA HIS A 228 -17.84 -2.16 15.29
C HIS A 228 -16.91 -1.71 16.41
N THR A 229 -17.37 -0.84 17.30
CA THR A 229 -16.61 -0.32 18.44
C THR A 229 -17.20 -0.76 19.77
N LEU A 230 -16.33 -1.01 20.75
CA LEU A 230 -16.69 -1.29 22.14
C LEU A 230 -15.79 -0.50 23.08
N SER A 231 -16.37 0.48 23.76
CA SER A 231 -15.67 1.23 24.81
C SER A 231 -15.63 0.40 26.10
N ARG A 232 -14.43 0.00 26.54
CA ARG A 232 -14.24 -0.65 27.85
C ARG A 232 -14.36 0.32 29.02
N ILE A 233 -14.53 1.62 28.75
CA ILE A 233 -14.67 2.67 29.75
C ILE A 233 -16.10 2.70 30.30
N ASN A 234 -17.09 2.68 29.41
CA ASN A 234 -18.51 2.84 29.76
C ASN A 234 -19.44 1.77 29.15
N GLY A 235 -18.89 0.81 28.40
CA GLY A 235 -19.65 -0.24 27.72
C GLY A 235 -20.39 0.21 26.46
N HIS A 236 -20.22 1.45 26.02
CA HIS A 236 -20.83 1.98 24.80
C HIS A 236 -20.34 1.22 23.57
N GLN A 237 -21.25 0.99 22.62
CA GLN A 237 -20.98 0.31 21.36
C GLN A 237 -21.57 1.09 20.19
N SER A 238 -20.88 1.07 19.05
CA SER A 238 -21.31 1.77 17.84
C SER A 238 -20.78 1.05 16.60
N ASP A 239 -21.56 1.03 15.53
CA ASP A 239 -21.09 0.67 14.20
C ASP A 239 -20.86 1.93 13.37
N GLY A 240 -19.84 1.92 12.51
CA GLY A 240 -19.52 3.07 11.68
C GLY A 240 -18.71 2.73 10.44
N VAL A 241 -18.69 3.68 9.51
CA VAL A 241 -17.83 3.64 8.33
C VAL A 241 -16.85 4.79 8.40
N TRP A 242 -15.55 4.48 8.48
CA TRP A 242 -14.49 5.47 8.37
C TRP A 242 -13.99 5.48 6.94
N ARG A 243 -13.91 6.67 6.34
CA ARG A 243 -13.47 6.85 4.96
C ARG A 243 -12.07 7.43 4.91
N PHE A 244 -11.26 6.91 4.00
CA PHE A 244 -9.88 7.33 3.83
C PHE A 244 -9.80 8.77 3.29
N VAL A 245 -8.95 9.56 3.93
CA VAL A 245 -8.57 10.91 3.54
C VAL A 245 -7.07 10.92 3.29
N PRO A 246 -6.62 11.11 2.04
CA PRO A 246 -5.20 11.15 1.71
C PRO A 246 -4.54 12.38 2.35
N VAL A 247 -3.36 12.18 2.93
CA VAL A 247 -2.50 13.26 3.36
C VAL A 247 -1.33 13.30 2.39
N GLN A 248 -1.21 14.38 1.62
CA GLN A 248 0.00 14.58 0.83
C GLN A 248 1.17 14.61 1.81
N LEU A 249 2.05 13.60 1.73
CA LEU A 249 3.36 13.66 2.38
C LEU A 249 4.05 14.89 1.79
N THR A 250 4.08 15.99 2.55
CA THR A 250 4.90 17.14 2.20
C THR A 250 6.32 16.64 1.99
N LYS A 251 6.86 16.98 0.81
CA LYS A 251 8.16 16.61 0.27
C LYS A 251 9.30 16.71 1.28
#